data_AF-A0A0F9EDS3-F1
#
_entry.id   AF-A0A0F9EDS3-F1
#
_cell.length_a   1.000
_cell.length_b   1.000
_cell.length_c   1.000
_cell.angle_alpha   90.00
_cell.angle_beta   90.00
_cell.angle_gamma   90.00
#
_symmetry.space_group_name_H-M   'P 1'
#
loop_
_entity.id
_entity.type
_entity.pdbx_description
1 polymer ?
#
loop_
_entity_poly.entity_id
_entity_poly.type
_entity_poly.pdbx_seq_one_letter_code
_entity_poly.pdbx_strand_id
1 'polypeptide(L)'
;ADTAKQFLLALVANYDQSMYFSELYNSPAFFDAPVKSGNRGYPGVKGAKKMRDLHNTWFAKDPFALPGEATDKLKGLRDAEKWSTAVGHPGPSSPAVGEVFGTFVVPNMMANAARGMKPELAIEQAEALIKIIYAKWREKGLVGGKS
;
A
#
# COMPACT_ATOMS: atom_id res chain seq x y z
N ALA A 1 11.32 3.40 -30.91
CA ALA A 1 10.45 3.60 -29.74
C ALA A 1 11.34 3.90 -28.54
N ASP A 2 11.06 5.00 -27.85
CA ASP A 2 11.70 5.52 -26.64
C ASP A 2 12.10 4.41 -25.63
N THR A 3 13.38 4.32 -25.29
CA THR A 3 13.92 3.30 -24.36
C THR A 3 13.22 3.33 -23.01
N ALA A 4 12.72 4.49 -22.57
CA ALA A 4 11.91 4.61 -21.37
C ALA A 4 10.60 3.81 -21.47
N LYS A 5 9.94 3.83 -22.64
CA LYS A 5 8.71 3.04 -22.87
C LYS A 5 9.02 1.55 -22.86
N GLN A 6 10.12 1.13 -23.47
CA GLN A 6 10.55 -0.27 -23.44
C GLN A 6 10.86 -0.74 -22.02
N PHE A 7 11.53 0.10 -21.23
CA PHE A 7 11.78 -0.17 -19.82
C PHE A 7 10.48 -0.33 -19.03
N LEU A 8 9.51 0.58 -19.18
CA LEU A 8 8.22 0.48 -18.49
C LEU A 8 7.45 -0.78 -18.88
N LEU A 9 7.43 -1.13 -20.17
CA LEU A 9 6.82 -2.37 -20.65
C LEU A 9 7.50 -3.60 -20.04
N ALA A 10 8.84 -3.62 -19.99
CA ALA A 10 9.61 -4.70 -19.40
C ALA A 10 9.38 -4.82 -17.88
N LEU A 11 9.30 -3.69 -17.17
CA LEU A 11 9.03 -3.65 -15.74
C LEU A 11 7.64 -4.22 -15.42
N VAL A 12 6.59 -3.72 -16.08
CA VAL A 12 5.21 -4.20 -15.88
C VAL A 12 5.10 -5.68 -16.26
N ALA A 13 5.73 -6.09 -17.36
CA ALA A 13 5.71 -7.45 -17.86
C ALA A 13 6.44 -8.48 -16.98
N ASN A 14 7.29 -8.03 -16.05
CA ASN A 14 8.09 -8.89 -15.18
C ASN A 14 7.94 -8.52 -13.69
N TYR A 15 6.86 -7.84 -13.32
CA TYR A 15 6.65 -7.39 -11.94
C TYR A 15 6.51 -8.56 -10.95
N ASP A 16 6.15 -9.75 -11.43
CA ASP A 16 6.20 -11.01 -10.67
C ASP A 16 7.59 -11.29 -10.08
N GLN A 17 8.63 -11.01 -10.86
CA GLN A 17 10.02 -11.16 -10.43
C GLN A 17 10.38 -10.07 -9.43
N SER A 18 9.99 -8.82 -9.70
CA SER A 18 10.24 -7.70 -8.77
C SER A 18 9.60 -7.94 -7.40
N MET A 19 8.40 -8.50 -7.33
CA MET A 19 7.74 -8.87 -6.07
C MET A 19 8.50 -9.97 -5.33
N TYR A 20 8.87 -11.05 -6.02
CA TYR A 20 9.56 -12.17 -5.38
C TYR A 20 10.97 -11.81 -4.92
N PHE A 21 11.79 -11.25 -5.81
CA PHE A 21 13.21 -10.97 -5.52
C PHE A 21 13.43 -9.73 -4.65
N SER A 22 12.41 -8.92 -4.40
CA SER A 22 12.45 -7.93 -3.32
C SER A 22 12.10 -8.52 -1.95
N GLU A 23 12.02 -9.85 -1.83
CA GLU A 23 11.59 -10.55 -0.61
C GLU A 23 10.22 -10.06 -0.11
N LEU A 24 9.28 -9.88 -1.05
CA LEU A 24 7.92 -9.38 -0.81
C LEU A 24 7.84 -7.95 -0.25
N TYR A 25 8.92 -7.16 -0.29
CA TYR A 25 8.86 -5.72 0.00
C TYR A 25 7.89 -4.98 -0.92
N ASN A 26 7.83 -5.36 -2.21
CA ASN A 26 6.89 -4.81 -3.17
C ASN A 26 5.62 -5.67 -3.29
N SER A 27 4.45 -5.04 -3.23
CA SER A 27 3.18 -5.63 -3.66
C SER A 27 2.83 -5.18 -5.09
N PRO A 28 1.99 -5.93 -5.83
CA PRO A 28 1.62 -5.54 -7.19
C PRO A 28 0.65 -4.36 -7.18
N ALA A 29 0.94 -3.34 -8.00
CA ALA A 29 -0.03 -2.25 -8.22
C ALA A 29 -1.29 -2.72 -8.98
N PHE A 30 -1.14 -3.74 -9.83
CA PHE A 30 -2.21 -4.32 -10.65
C PHE A 30 -2.37 -5.80 -10.34
N PHE A 31 -3.14 -6.12 -9.31
CA PHE A 31 -3.36 -7.50 -8.85
C PHE A 31 -3.95 -8.43 -9.90
N ASP A 32 -4.72 -7.90 -10.85
CA ASP A 32 -5.37 -8.68 -11.90
C ASP A 32 -4.53 -8.83 -13.18
N ALA A 33 -3.31 -8.27 -13.21
CA ALA A 33 -2.39 -8.44 -14.33
C ALA A 33 -2.01 -9.93 -14.50
N PRO A 34 -1.89 -10.42 -15.74
CA PRO A 34 -1.55 -11.82 -16.02
C PRO A 34 -0.09 -12.11 -15.63
N VAL A 35 0.14 -13.30 -15.10
CA VAL A 35 1.49 -13.84 -14.88
C VAL A 35 1.94 -14.52 -16.16
N LYS A 36 3.17 -14.21 -16.60
CA LYS A 36 3.74 -14.86 -17.78
C LYS A 36 4.07 -16.32 -17.50
N SER A 37 3.85 -17.18 -18.49
CA SER A 37 4.25 -18.59 -18.45
C SER A 37 5.78 -18.75 -18.49
N GLY A 38 6.25 -19.95 -18.13
CA GLY A 38 7.66 -20.34 -18.21
C GLY A 38 8.39 -20.22 -16.88
N ASN A 39 9.70 -20.46 -16.90
CA ASN A 39 10.54 -20.26 -15.72
C ASN A 39 10.70 -18.76 -15.46
N ARG A 40 10.25 -18.31 -14.28
CA ARG A 40 10.28 -16.91 -13.86
C ARG A 40 11.38 -16.59 -12.85
N GLY A 41 12.20 -17.59 -12.48
CA GLY A 41 13.27 -17.44 -11.50
C GLY A 41 12.86 -17.66 -10.04
N TYR A 42 11.59 -17.88 -9.77
CA TYR A 42 11.05 -18.22 -8.45
C TYR A 42 10.37 -19.60 -8.46
N PRO A 43 10.20 -20.26 -7.29
CA PRO A 43 9.46 -21.52 -7.18
C PRO A 43 8.05 -21.39 -7.75
N GLY A 44 7.71 -22.25 -8.71
CA GLY A 44 6.44 -22.17 -9.42
C GLY A 44 5.23 -22.30 -8.49
N VAL A 45 4.24 -21.43 -8.68
CA VAL A 45 2.95 -21.48 -7.97
C VAL A 45 1.92 -22.19 -8.85
N LYS A 46 1.42 -23.34 -8.39
CA LYS A 46 0.48 -24.17 -9.15
C LYS A 46 -0.82 -23.41 -9.42
N GLY A 47 -1.17 -23.28 -10.70
CA GLY A 47 -2.42 -22.67 -11.14
C GLY A 47 -2.46 -21.14 -11.09
N ALA A 48 -1.34 -20.48 -10.78
CA ALA A 48 -1.27 -19.03 -10.82
C ALA A 48 -1.46 -18.50 -12.25
N LYS A 49 -2.43 -17.61 -12.43
CA LYS A 49 -2.74 -16.93 -13.70
C LYS A 49 -2.56 -15.43 -13.60
N LYS A 50 -2.73 -14.87 -12.41
CA LYS A 50 -2.69 -13.43 -12.13
C LYS A 50 -1.72 -13.11 -10.99
N MET A 51 -1.28 -11.86 -10.91
CA MET A 51 -0.42 -11.36 -9.83
C MET A 51 -1.01 -11.63 -8.45
N ARG A 52 -2.34 -11.55 -8.32
CA ARG A 52 -3.09 -11.89 -7.10
C ARG A 52 -2.88 -13.33 -6.63
N ASP A 53 -2.74 -14.28 -7.55
CA ASP A 53 -2.55 -15.70 -7.20
C ASP A 53 -1.17 -15.92 -6.57
N LEU A 54 -0.13 -15.26 -7.12
CA LEU A 54 1.22 -15.27 -6.56
C LEU A 54 1.25 -14.57 -5.20
N HIS A 55 0.73 -13.35 -5.14
CA HIS A 55 0.64 -12.55 -3.92
C HIS A 55 -0.04 -13.32 -2.79
N ASN A 56 -1.25 -13.83 -3.03
CA ASN A 56 -2.01 -14.56 -2.01
C ASN A 56 -1.31 -15.83 -1.55
N THR A 57 -0.57 -16.51 -2.44
CA THR A 57 0.22 -17.69 -2.09
C THR A 57 1.37 -17.31 -1.17
N TRP A 58 2.19 -16.34 -1.58
CA TRP A 58 3.39 -15.93 -0.83
C TRP A 58 3.03 -15.21 0.48
N PHE A 59 1.92 -14.47 0.53
CA PHE A 59 1.47 -13.80 1.75
C PHE A 59 0.73 -14.76 2.70
N ALA A 60 0.22 -15.90 2.20
CA ALA A 60 -0.33 -16.93 3.07
C ALA A 60 0.76 -17.78 3.76
N LYS A 61 1.89 -17.97 3.07
CA LYS A 61 3.06 -18.67 3.57
C LYS A 61 4.32 -18.01 3.01
N ASP A 62 4.90 -17.12 3.80
CA ASP A 62 6.09 -16.33 3.52
C ASP A 62 7.28 -17.26 3.21
N PRO A 63 7.78 -17.27 1.96
CA PRO A 63 8.94 -18.08 1.58
C PRO A 63 10.26 -17.50 2.10
N PHE A 64 10.27 -16.29 2.65
CA PHE A 64 11.44 -15.59 3.18
C PHE A 64 11.42 -15.50 4.73
N ALA A 65 10.48 -16.17 5.39
CA ALA A 65 10.43 -16.22 6.85
C ALA A 65 11.73 -16.78 7.44
N LEU A 66 12.29 -16.08 8.43
CA LEU A 66 13.53 -16.51 9.09
C LEU A 66 13.28 -17.74 9.99
N PRO A 67 14.32 -18.54 10.30
CA PRO A 67 14.19 -19.65 11.24
C PRO A 67 13.60 -19.19 12.58
N GLY A 68 12.49 -19.82 12.98
CA GLY A 68 11.77 -19.49 14.21
C GLY A 68 10.67 -18.43 14.07
N GLU A 69 10.52 -17.79 12.91
CA GLU A 69 9.42 -16.86 12.65
C GLU A 69 8.13 -17.55 12.19
N ALA A 70 7.00 -16.90 12.46
CA ALA A 70 5.72 -17.32 11.91
C ALA A 70 5.71 -17.12 10.39
N THR A 71 5.54 -18.21 9.64
CA THR A 71 5.49 -18.17 8.16
C THR A 71 4.25 -17.47 7.61
N ASP A 72 3.29 -17.08 8.45
CA ASP A 72 2.02 -16.51 8.01
C ASP A 72 1.77 -15.08 8.51
N LYS A 73 2.83 -14.41 8.99
CA LYS A 73 2.79 -13.01 9.45
C LYS A 73 2.21 -12.03 8.42
N LEU A 74 2.31 -12.34 7.12
CA LEU A 74 1.83 -11.51 6.02
C LEU A 74 0.34 -11.73 5.67
N LYS A 75 -0.35 -12.71 6.26
CA LYS A 75 -1.74 -13.06 5.91
C LYS A 75 -2.70 -11.88 5.99
N GLY A 76 -2.48 -10.98 6.95
CA GLY A 76 -3.31 -9.79 7.18
C GLY A 76 -3.15 -8.69 6.12
N LEU A 77 -2.12 -8.77 5.27
CA LEU A 77 -1.90 -7.80 4.20
C LEU A 77 -2.48 -8.26 2.85
N ARG A 78 -3.11 -9.44 2.80
CA ARG A 78 -3.62 -10.03 1.55
C ARG A 78 -4.70 -9.20 0.86
N ASP A 79 -5.43 -8.39 1.62
CA ASP A 79 -6.48 -7.52 1.14
C ASP A 79 -6.19 -6.03 1.40
N ALA A 80 -4.91 -5.70 1.58
CA ALA A 80 -4.47 -4.33 1.86
C ALA A 80 -4.94 -3.31 0.82
N GLU A 81 -5.14 -3.73 -0.42
CA GLU A 81 -5.66 -2.87 -1.48
C GLU A 81 -7.10 -2.40 -1.24
N LYS A 82 -7.85 -3.05 -0.33
CA LYS A 82 -9.22 -2.66 0.02
C LYS A 82 -9.29 -1.53 1.04
N TRP A 83 -8.26 -1.40 1.87
CA TRP A 83 -8.23 -0.45 3.00
C TRP A 83 -7.06 0.52 2.96
N SER A 84 -6.14 0.37 2.00
CA SER A 84 -5.02 1.26 1.77
C SER A 84 -4.97 1.70 0.30
N THR A 85 -4.63 2.97 0.09
CA THR A 85 -4.46 3.56 -1.24
C THR A 85 -3.31 4.57 -1.21
N ALA A 86 -2.86 4.99 -2.39
CA ALA A 86 -1.84 6.02 -2.50
C ALA A 86 -2.32 7.34 -1.89
N VAL A 87 -1.39 8.03 -1.22
CA VAL A 87 -1.64 9.35 -0.63
C VAL A 87 -2.18 10.31 -1.69
N GLY A 88 -3.28 10.99 -1.36
CA GLY A 88 -3.98 11.91 -2.26
C GLY A 88 -5.19 11.31 -2.96
N HIS A 89 -5.29 9.98 -3.07
CA HIS A 89 -6.42 9.33 -3.74
C HIS A 89 -7.79 9.75 -3.14
N PRO A 90 -8.83 9.98 -3.97
CA PRO A 90 -8.86 9.85 -5.44
C PRO A 90 -8.34 11.09 -6.21
N GLY A 91 -7.85 12.13 -5.53
CA GLY A 91 -7.32 13.35 -6.13
C GLY A 91 -5.79 13.45 -6.11
N PRO A 92 -5.22 14.65 -6.37
CA PRO A 92 -3.81 14.90 -6.16
C PRO A 92 -3.48 15.10 -4.69
N SER A 93 -2.24 14.78 -4.29
CA SER A 93 -1.70 15.22 -3.00
C SER A 93 -1.78 16.74 -2.89
N SER A 94 -2.45 17.24 -1.86
CA SER A 94 -2.66 18.67 -1.62
C SER A 94 -1.79 19.16 -0.46
N PRO A 95 -1.63 20.49 -0.28
CA PRO A 95 -0.97 21.05 0.90
C PRO A 95 -1.59 20.59 2.24
N ALA A 96 -2.91 20.37 2.26
CA ALA A 96 -3.58 19.82 3.45
C ALA A 96 -3.13 18.39 3.75
N VAL A 97 -3.03 17.53 2.73
CA VAL A 97 -2.48 16.19 2.89
C VAL A 97 -1.03 16.28 3.39
N GLY A 98 -0.20 17.12 2.76
CA GLY A 98 1.17 17.34 3.19
C GLY A 98 1.30 17.76 4.65
N GLU A 99 0.40 18.62 5.13
CA GLU A 99 0.37 19.02 6.54
C GLU A 99 -0.09 17.90 7.48
N VAL A 100 -1.16 17.18 7.16
CA VAL A 100 -1.62 16.02 7.97
C VAL A 100 -0.49 15.01 8.18
N PHE A 101 0.28 14.73 7.12
CA PHE A 101 1.47 13.88 7.19
C PHE A 101 2.60 14.55 7.98
N GLY A 102 2.95 15.79 7.67
CA GLY A 102 4.06 16.53 8.26
C GLY A 102 3.90 16.82 9.76
N THR A 103 2.66 16.86 10.26
CA THR A 103 2.36 17.06 11.69
C THR A 103 2.01 15.76 12.42
N PHE A 104 2.25 14.61 11.79
CA PHE A 104 2.12 13.28 12.42
C PHE A 104 0.74 13.00 13.02
N VAL A 105 -0.35 13.53 12.44
CA VAL A 105 -1.70 13.35 12.99
C VAL A 105 -2.07 11.86 13.07
N VAL A 106 -1.87 11.12 11.97
CA VAL A 106 -2.20 9.68 11.89
C VAL A 106 -1.24 8.82 12.73
N PRO A 107 0.09 9.01 12.71
CA PRO A 107 0.98 8.31 13.64
C PRO A 107 0.61 8.52 15.11
N ASN A 108 0.29 9.76 15.52
CA ASN A 108 -0.10 10.06 16.89
C ASN A 108 -1.45 9.42 17.27
N MET A 109 -2.41 9.36 16.34
CA MET A 109 -3.65 8.60 16.52
C MET A 109 -3.37 7.14 16.89
N MET A 110 -2.54 6.46 16.10
CA MET A 110 -2.19 5.05 16.32
C MET A 110 -1.40 4.89 17.63
N ALA A 111 -0.46 5.79 17.92
CA ALA A 111 0.32 5.77 19.16
C ALA A 111 -0.54 6.02 20.40
N ASN A 112 -1.59 6.84 20.31
CA ASN A 112 -2.53 7.06 21.41
C ASN A 112 -3.33 5.79 21.69
N ALA A 113 -3.89 5.15 20.65
CA ALA A 113 -4.62 3.89 20.79
C ALA A 113 -3.73 2.78 21.38
N ALA A 114 -2.51 2.62 20.86
CA ALA A 114 -1.54 1.63 21.34
C ALA A 114 -1.14 1.84 22.82
N ARG A 115 -1.16 3.09 23.31
CA ARG A 115 -0.86 3.44 24.71
C ARG A 115 -2.08 3.35 25.64
N GLY A 116 -3.20 2.81 25.17
CA GLY A 116 -4.39 2.55 25.99
C GLY A 116 -5.50 3.59 25.88
N MET A 117 -5.40 4.59 24.99
CA MET A 117 -6.56 5.39 24.64
C MET A 117 -7.59 4.53 23.91
N LYS A 118 -8.89 4.74 24.19
CA LYS A 118 -9.96 4.11 23.43
C LYS A 118 -9.79 4.42 21.93
N PRO A 119 -9.72 3.42 21.03
CA PRO A 119 -9.45 3.64 19.61
C PRO A 119 -10.40 4.64 18.94
N GLU A 120 -11.68 4.60 19.29
CA GLU A 120 -12.70 5.51 18.75
C GLU A 120 -12.40 6.97 19.11
N LEU A 121 -11.91 7.22 20.33
CA LEU A 121 -11.53 8.57 20.77
C LEU A 121 -10.25 9.05 20.06
N ALA A 122 -9.28 8.15 19.86
CA ALA A 122 -8.08 8.50 19.11
C ALA A 122 -8.43 8.92 17.67
N ILE A 123 -9.34 8.18 17.03
CA ILE A 123 -9.86 8.48 15.69
C ILE A 123 -10.58 9.84 15.69
N GLU A 124 -11.48 10.08 16.65
CA GLU A 124 -12.23 11.34 16.76
C GLU A 124 -11.29 12.56 16.86
N GLN A 125 -10.25 12.47 17.68
CA GLN A 125 -9.26 13.53 17.84
C GLN A 125 -8.48 13.78 16.54
N ALA A 126 -8.05 12.71 15.88
CA ALA A 126 -7.33 12.81 14.62
C ALA A 126 -8.21 13.40 13.51
N GLU A 127 -9.48 12.98 13.44
CA GLU A 127 -10.45 13.51 12.48
C GLU A 127 -10.68 15.02 12.69
N ALA A 128 -10.84 15.46 13.93
CA ALA A 128 -11.01 16.87 14.25
C ALA A 128 -9.81 17.71 13.78
N LEU A 129 -8.59 17.24 14.04
CA LEU A 129 -7.35 17.89 13.57
C LEU A 129 -7.27 17.93 12.04
N ILE A 130 -7.59 16.81 11.37
CA ILE A 130 -7.62 16.73 9.91
C ILE A 130 -8.62 17.76 9.35
N LYS A 131 -9.83 17.84 9.90
CA LYS A 131 -10.86 18.81 9.47
C LYS A 131 -10.37 20.25 9.61
N ILE A 132 -9.71 20.60 10.72
CA ILE A 132 -9.13 21.94 10.93
C ILE A 132 -8.06 22.26 9.87
N ILE A 133 -7.15 21.32 9.61
CA ILE A 133 -6.12 21.48 8.58
C ILE A 133 -6.76 21.71 7.21
N TYR A 134 -7.73 20.88 6.83
CA TYR A 134 -8.41 21.00 5.54
C TYR A 134 -9.19 22.31 5.42
N ALA A 135 -9.90 22.76 6.46
CA ALA A 135 -10.59 24.04 6.46
C ALA A 135 -9.63 25.20 6.18
N LYS A 136 -8.51 25.26 6.90
CA LYS A 136 -7.45 26.27 6.70
C LYS A 136 -6.94 26.34 5.27
N TRP A 137 -6.72 25.19 4.61
CA TRP A 137 -6.22 25.17 3.23
C TRP A 137 -7.32 25.45 2.19
N ARG A 138 -8.57 25.12 2.48
CA ARG A 138 -9.72 25.49 1.64
C ARG A 138 -9.97 27.00 1.65
N GLU A 139 -9.86 27.66 2.80
CA GLU A 139 -9.94 29.13 2.91
C GLU A 139 -8.89 29.83 2.04
N LYS A 140 -7.73 29.20 1.85
CA LYS A 140 -6.66 29.69 0.98
C LYS A 140 -6.85 29.35 -0.51
N GLY A 141 -7.90 28.62 -0.87
CA GLY A 141 -8.15 28.16 -2.25
C GLY A 141 -7.14 27.11 -2.74
N LEU A 142 -6.40 26.45 -1.83
CA LEU A 142 -5.33 25.49 -2.16
C LEU A 142 -5.77 24.03 -2.04
N VAL A 143 -7.07 23.79 -1.77
CA VAL A 143 -7.72 22.49 -1.76
C VAL A 143 -9.08 22.62 -2.44
N GLY A 144 -9.36 21.77 -3.43
CA GLY A 144 -10.64 21.71 -4.13
C GLY A 144 -11.75 21.00 -3.33
N GLY A 145 -12.99 21.16 -3.79
CA GLY A 145 -14.18 20.55 -3.18
C GLY A 145 -14.86 21.42 -2.13
N LYS A 146 -16.17 21.23 -1.94
CA LYS A 146 -16.97 21.82 -0.86
C LYS A 146 -17.33 20.67 0.08
N SER A 147 -17.15 20.85 1.39
CA SER A 147 -17.25 19.82 2.46
C SER A 147 -16.19 18.73 2.44
#